data_AF-A0A0N4UF24-F1
#
_entry.id   AF-A0A0N4UF24-F1
#
_cell.length_a   1.000
_cell.length_b   1.000
_cell.length_c   1.000
_cell.angle_alpha   90.00
_cell.angle_beta   90.00
_cell.angle_gamma   90.00
#
_symmetry.space_group_name_H-M   'P 1'
#
loop_
_entity.id
_entity.type
_entity.pdbx_description
1 polymer ?
#
loop_
_entity_poly.entity_id
_entity_poly.type
_entity_poly.pdbx_seq_one_letter_code
_entity_poly.pdbx_strand_id
1 'polypeptide(L)'
;MEAEYTNSLISVIVAELLRGLCWHLLLYYLIPYARSEAHIHELLEYICDKSKEYSIVTHPITGKSVYVRKDSTSRVGSVDKTVLSKLNAACSDFLDDHEEELVNFMKIVQNEPVREFCHRRLNICTSVDVTPFPDLINESARHFDESHEL
;
A
#
# COMPACT_ATOMS: atom_id res chain seq x y z
N MET A 1 -16.99 5.53 13.36
CA MET A 1 -15.75 6.25 12.98
C MET A 1 -14.57 5.29 12.78
N GLU A 2 -14.56 4.11 13.42
CA GLU A 2 -13.45 3.14 13.30
C GLU A 2 -13.29 2.54 11.90
N ALA A 3 -14.38 2.19 11.20
CA ALA A 3 -14.32 1.56 9.87
C ALA A 3 -13.61 2.41 8.80
N GLU A 4 -13.67 3.74 8.91
CA GLU A 4 -13.01 4.63 7.94
C GLU A 4 -11.49 4.57 8.06
N TYR A 5 -10.97 4.39 9.28
CA TYR A 5 -9.56 4.20 9.50
C TYR A 5 -9.10 2.84 9.01
N THR A 6 -9.83 1.76 9.29
CA THR A 6 -9.47 0.39 8.87
C THR A 6 -9.31 0.29 7.35
N ASN A 7 -10.23 0.87 6.58
CA ASN A 7 -10.16 0.82 5.11
C ASN A 7 -8.97 1.59 4.55
N SER A 8 -8.67 2.74 5.15
CA SER A 8 -7.51 3.58 4.80
C SER A 8 -6.18 2.90 5.14
N LEU A 9 -6.15 2.13 6.24
CA LEU A 9 -4.99 1.34 6.65
C LEU A 9 -4.72 0.21 5.65
N ILE A 10 -5.76 -0.53 5.26
CA ILE A 10 -5.63 -1.64 4.32
C ILE A 10 -5.14 -1.15 2.95
N SER A 11 -5.69 -0.04 2.45
CA SER A 11 -5.25 0.51 1.17
C SER A 11 -3.76 0.92 1.19
N VAL A 12 -3.26 1.37 2.33
CA VAL A 12 -1.84 1.69 2.55
C VAL A 12 -0.95 0.45 2.58
N ILE A 13 -1.34 -0.58 3.34
CA ILE A 13 -0.60 -1.85 3.43
C ILE A 13 -0.46 -2.46 2.04
N VAL A 14 -1.58 -2.55 1.31
CA VAL A 14 -1.61 -3.09 -0.04
C VAL A 14 -0.74 -2.23 -0.96
N ALA A 15 -0.91 -0.90 -0.96
CA ALA A 15 -0.12 0.00 -1.81
C ALA A 15 1.39 -0.15 -1.58
N GLU A 16 1.82 -0.29 -0.34
CA GLU A 16 3.24 -0.34 -0.01
C GLU A 16 3.87 -1.69 -0.31
N LEU A 17 3.13 -2.78 -0.13
CA LEU A 17 3.55 -4.10 -0.59
C LEU A 17 3.75 -4.13 -2.10
N LEU A 18 2.82 -3.51 -2.82
CA LEU A 18 2.87 -3.45 -4.27
C LEU A 18 3.99 -2.53 -4.74
N ARG A 19 4.26 -1.41 -4.06
CA ARG A 19 5.43 -0.59 -4.34
C ARG A 19 6.73 -1.35 -4.08
N GLY A 20 6.84 -2.04 -2.94
CA GLY A 20 8.01 -2.84 -2.58
C GLY A 20 8.29 -3.93 -3.60
N LEU A 21 7.27 -4.72 -3.97
CA LEU A 21 7.40 -5.75 -4.99
C LEU A 21 7.61 -5.19 -6.38
N CYS A 22 6.95 -4.10 -6.78
CA CYS A 22 7.14 -3.56 -8.12
C CYS A 22 8.55 -2.99 -8.27
N TRP A 23 9.08 -2.33 -7.24
CA TRP A 23 10.47 -1.88 -7.19
C TRP A 23 11.45 -3.06 -7.26
N HIS A 24 11.18 -4.14 -6.50
CA HIS A 24 12.01 -5.35 -6.54
C HIS A 24 11.87 -6.11 -7.87
N LEU A 25 10.68 -6.20 -8.46
CA LEU A 25 10.40 -6.86 -9.74
C LEU A 25 11.02 -6.13 -10.92
N LEU A 26 11.04 -4.79 -10.90
CA LEU A 26 11.68 -3.98 -11.94
C LEU A 26 13.21 -4.06 -11.87
N LEU A 27 13.79 -4.12 -10.66
CA LEU A 27 15.25 -4.28 -10.50
C LEU A 27 15.73 -5.73 -10.60
N TYR A 28 14.87 -6.71 -10.29
CA TYR A 28 15.22 -8.15 -10.25
C TYR A 28 14.30 -9.01 -11.13
N TYR A 29 13.86 -8.50 -12.28
CA TYR A 29 13.11 -9.26 -13.28
C TYR A 29 13.75 -10.61 -13.65
N LEU A 30 15.07 -10.77 -13.44
CA LEU A 30 15.81 -12.00 -13.69
C LEU A 30 15.84 -13.02 -12.55
N ILE A 31 15.28 -12.75 -11.37
CA ILE A 31 15.32 -13.71 -10.25
C ILE A 31 13.92 -14.28 -9.99
N PRO A 32 13.68 -15.59 -10.24
CA PRO A 32 12.41 -16.24 -9.94
C PRO A 32 12.01 -16.15 -8.45
N TYR A 33 12.98 -15.89 -7.58
CA TYR A 33 12.79 -15.61 -6.15
C TYR A 33 11.91 -14.37 -5.88
N ALA A 34 11.95 -13.34 -6.72
CA ALA A 34 11.19 -12.10 -6.52
C ALA A 34 9.67 -12.31 -6.55
N ARG A 35 9.21 -13.43 -7.09
CA ARG A 35 7.81 -13.89 -7.06
C ARG A 35 7.57 -15.14 -6.22
N SER A 36 8.62 -15.64 -5.59
CA SER A 36 8.48 -16.78 -4.70
C SER A 36 7.62 -16.40 -3.50
N GLU A 37 6.79 -17.34 -3.08
CA GLU A 37 5.94 -17.21 -1.91
C GLU A 37 6.75 -16.79 -0.67
N ALA A 38 7.92 -17.40 -0.47
CA ALA A 38 8.84 -17.08 0.61
C ALA A 38 9.23 -15.59 0.62
N HIS A 39 9.56 -15.01 -0.55
CA HIS A 39 9.90 -13.59 -0.61
C HIS A 39 8.68 -12.73 -0.26
N ILE A 40 7.49 -13.08 -0.74
CA ILE A 40 6.29 -12.32 -0.40
C ILE A 40 6.03 -12.35 1.11
N HIS A 41 6.16 -13.50 1.77
CA HIS A 41 6.05 -13.61 3.22
C HIS A 41 7.08 -12.74 3.96
N GLU A 42 8.34 -12.72 3.53
CA GLU A 42 9.35 -11.82 4.11
C GLU A 42 8.91 -10.35 4.03
N LEU A 43 8.29 -9.94 2.91
CA LEU A 43 7.77 -8.58 2.78
C LEU A 43 6.62 -8.29 3.75
N LEU A 44 5.75 -9.28 3.96
CA LEU A 44 4.62 -9.17 4.88
C LEU A 44 5.08 -9.06 6.33
N GLU A 45 6.15 -9.74 6.73
CA GLU A 45 6.67 -9.66 8.10
C GLU A 45 7.13 -8.25 8.48
N TYR A 46 7.68 -7.48 7.54
CA TYR A 46 8.19 -6.14 7.84
C TYR A 46 7.22 -5.00 7.51
N ILE A 47 6.17 -5.24 6.72
CA ILE A 47 5.28 -4.17 6.24
C ILE A 47 4.59 -3.45 7.41
N CYS A 48 4.17 -4.20 8.44
CA CYS A 48 3.54 -3.62 9.60
C CYS A 48 4.52 -2.79 10.43
N ASP A 49 5.80 -3.12 10.39
CA ASP A 49 6.86 -2.34 11.05
C ASP A 49 7.09 -0.98 10.37
N LYS A 50 6.79 -0.89 9.07
CA LYS A 50 6.83 0.35 8.30
C LYS A 50 5.72 1.34 8.66
N SER A 51 4.70 0.92 9.40
CA SER A 51 3.66 1.80 9.97
C SER A 51 4.21 3.08 10.61
N LYS A 52 5.37 2.98 11.28
CA LYS A 52 6.07 4.05 12.01
C LYS A 52 6.46 5.25 11.11
N GLU A 53 6.61 4.98 9.81
CA GLU A 53 7.00 5.95 8.79
C GLU A 53 5.79 6.72 8.22
N TYR A 54 4.57 6.43 8.67
CA TYR A 54 3.36 7.10 8.21
C TYR A 54 2.91 8.27 9.08
N SER A 55 2.09 9.13 8.49
CA SER A 55 1.40 10.26 9.14
C SER A 55 -0.02 10.37 8.59
N ILE A 56 -0.95 10.90 9.38
CA ILE A 56 -2.31 11.16 8.89
C ILE A 56 -2.33 12.52 8.20
N VAL A 57 -2.85 12.54 6.98
CA VAL A 57 -3.23 13.75 6.24
C VAL A 57 -4.67 13.66 5.78
N THR A 58 -5.29 14.80 5.50
CA THR A 58 -6.59 14.83 4.87
C THR A 58 -6.45 14.75 3.35
N HIS A 59 -7.10 13.76 2.74
CA HIS A 59 -7.14 13.59 1.30
C HIS A 59 -7.84 14.80 0.66
N PRO A 60 -7.19 15.55 -0.24
CA PRO A 60 -7.74 16.81 -0.74
C PRO A 60 -8.97 16.62 -1.63
N ILE A 61 -9.08 15.49 -2.32
CA ILE A 61 -10.25 15.16 -3.18
C ILE A 61 -11.43 14.63 -2.38
N THR A 62 -11.20 13.67 -1.47
CA THR A 62 -12.29 12.95 -0.77
C THR A 62 -12.62 13.54 0.60
N GLY A 63 -11.75 14.38 1.16
CA GLY A 63 -11.89 14.95 2.50
C GLY A 63 -11.62 13.97 3.64
N LYS A 64 -11.29 12.70 3.35
CA LYS A 64 -11.05 11.66 4.36
C LYS A 64 -9.65 11.71 4.95
N SER A 65 -9.49 11.25 6.18
CA SER A 65 -8.17 11.02 6.79
C SER A 65 -7.50 9.80 6.15
N VAL A 66 -6.31 10.00 5.59
CA VAL A 66 -5.51 8.97 4.95
C VAL A 66 -4.09 8.93 5.49
N TYR A 67 -3.49 7.75 5.50
CA TYR A 67 -2.10 7.60 5.88
C TYR A 67 -1.20 7.84 4.67
N VAL A 68 -0.20 8.68 4.84
CA VAL A 68 0.87 8.91 3.86
C VAL A 68 2.22 8.80 4.54
N ARG A 69 3.18 8.24 3.80
CA ARG A 69 4.57 8.14 4.25
C ARG A 69 5.14 9.54 4.47
N LYS A 70 5.89 9.73 5.57
CA LYS A 70 6.42 11.03 6.00
C LYS A 70 7.38 11.64 4.97
N ASP A 71 8.00 10.81 4.16
CA ASP A 71 8.99 11.18 3.16
C ASP A 71 8.40 11.39 1.76
N SER A 72 7.18 10.93 1.49
CA SER A 72 6.53 11.10 0.18
C SER A 72 5.77 12.42 0.03
N THR A 73 5.55 13.17 1.11
CA THR A 73 4.86 14.46 1.04
C THR A 73 5.57 15.51 1.89
N SER A 74 5.75 16.73 1.35
CA SER A 74 6.23 17.90 2.10
C SER A 74 5.20 18.44 3.09
N ARG A 75 4.18 17.65 3.46
CA ARG A 75 3.02 18.08 4.23
C ARG A 75 3.16 17.58 5.67
N VAL A 76 3.00 18.50 6.61
CA VAL A 76 3.00 18.21 8.05
C VAL A 76 1.70 17.48 8.39
N GLY A 77 1.72 16.15 8.35
CA GLY A 77 0.66 15.30 8.92
C GLY A 77 0.76 15.25 10.44
N SER A 78 -0.35 14.92 11.12
CA SER A 78 -0.29 14.68 12.56
C SER A 78 0.34 13.31 12.83
N VAL A 79 1.40 13.31 13.63
CA VAL A 79 2.10 12.09 14.05
C VAL A 79 1.72 11.80 15.48
N ASP A 80 0.55 11.21 15.67
CA ASP A 80 0.13 10.73 16.98
C ASP A 80 0.65 9.31 17.19
N LYS A 81 1.40 9.07 18.27
CA LYS A 81 1.93 7.74 18.60
C LYS A 81 0.81 6.72 18.78
N THR A 82 -0.33 7.16 19.30
CA THR A 82 -1.51 6.32 19.52
C THR A 82 -2.08 5.81 18.20
N VAL A 83 -2.08 6.69 17.19
CA VAL A 83 -2.52 6.35 15.83
C VAL A 83 -1.56 5.35 15.19
N LEU A 84 -0.25 5.54 15.34
CA LEU A 84 0.75 4.64 14.79
C LEU A 84 0.66 3.23 15.39
N SER A 85 0.46 3.13 16.70
CA SER A 85 0.23 1.83 17.35
C SER A 85 -1.03 1.13 16.85
N LYS A 86 -2.10 1.88 16.59
CA LYS A 86 -3.32 1.33 15.99
C LYS A 86 -3.11 0.85 14.55
N LEU A 87 -2.33 1.58 13.76
CA LEU A 87 -1.97 1.18 12.39
C LEU A 87 -1.15 -0.12 12.40
N ASN A 88 -0.18 -0.26 13.29
CA ASN A 88 0.61 -1.49 13.41
C ASN A 88 -0.26 -2.68 13.81
N ALA A 89 -1.10 -2.54 14.84
CA ALA A 89 -2.00 -3.61 15.27
C ALA A 89 -2.98 -4.03 14.17
N ALA A 90 -3.66 -3.06 13.54
CA ALA A 90 -4.58 -3.35 12.45
C ALA A 90 -3.90 -3.97 11.22
N CYS A 91 -2.61 -3.66 11.00
CA CYS A 91 -1.84 -4.31 9.95
C CYS A 91 -1.60 -5.78 10.28
N SER A 92 -1.18 -6.09 11.52
CA SER A 92 -1.01 -7.47 11.96
C SER A 92 -2.33 -8.24 11.87
N ASP A 93 -3.42 -7.68 12.38
CA ASP A 93 -4.76 -8.30 12.30
C ASP A 93 -5.17 -8.57 10.85
N PHE A 94 -4.92 -7.63 9.94
CA PHE A 94 -5.24 -7.79 8.52
C PHE A 94 -4.41 -8.89 7.85
N LEU A 95 -3.11 -8.98 8.17
CA LEU A 95 -2.26 -10.02 7.63
C LEU A 95 -2.66 -11.40 8.15
N ASP A 96 -2.94 -11.52 9.45
CA ASP A 96 -3.39 -12.78 10.04
C ASP A 96 -4.65 -13.32 9.33
N ASP A 97 -5.56 -12.44 8.91
CA ASP A 97 -6.81 -12.83 8.23
C ASP A 97 -6.67 -13.03 6.71
N HIS A 98 -5.73 -12.33 6.04
CA HIS A 98 -5.72 -12.22 4.58
C HIS A 98 -4.37 -12.52 3.90
N GLU A 99 -3.37 -13.01 4.65
CA GLU A 99 -2.02 -13.28 4.14
C GLU A 99 -2.03 -14.19 2.90
N GLU A 100 -2.69 -15.36 2.94
CA GLU A 100 -2.72 -16.27 1.78
C GLU A 100 -3.36 -15.64 0.53
N GLU A 101 -4.46 -14.92 0.69
CA GLU A 101 -5.13 -14.26 -0.44
C GLU A 101 -4.25 -13.15 -1.03
N LEU A 102 -3.56 -12.41 -0.16
CA LEU A 102 -2.66 -11.34 -0.55
C LEU A 102 -1.44 -11.90 -1.28
N VAL A 103 -0.81 -12.94 -0.74
CA VAL A 103 0.29 -13.67 -1.39
C VAL A 103 -0.11 -14.13 -2.78
N ASN A 104 -1.27 -14.79 -2.91
CA ASN A 104 -1.75 -15.29 -4.20
C ASN A 104 -2.12 -14.18 -5.18
N PHE A 105 -2.68 -13.08 -4.68
CA PHE A 105 -2.96 -11.90 -5.50
C PHE A 105 -1.68 -11.28 -6.04
N MET A 106 -0.64 -11.16 -5.22
CA MET A 106 0.62 -10.49 -5.58
C MET A 106 1.48 -11.29 -6.57
N LYS A 107 1.22 -12.59 -6.74
CA LYS A 107 1.81 -13.40 -7.82
C LYS A 107 1.39 -12.90 -9.22
N ILE A 108 0.31 -12.12 -9.34
CA ILE A 108 -0.26 -11.65 -10.61
C ILE A 108 -0.07 -10.13 -10.74
N VAL A 109 0.37 -9.64 -11.91
CA VAL A 109 0.44 -8.18 -12.16
C VAL A 109 -0.97 -7.63 -12.34
N GLN A 110 -1.27 -6.53 -11.64
CA GLN A 110 -2.56 -5.84 -11.70
C GLN A 110 -2.33 -4.34 -11.91
N ASN A 111 -3.24 -3.69 -12.65
CA ASN A 111 -3.08 -2.28 -13.05
C ASN A 111 -3.44 -1.32 -11.92
N GLU A 112 -4.53 -1.58 -11.20
CA GLU A 112 -4.95 -0.86 -10.00
C GLU A 112 -4.98 -1.80 -8.79
N PRO A 113 -3.81 -2.28 -8.34
CA PRO A 113 -3.73 -3.43 -7.47
C PRO A 113 -4.40 -3.22 -6.09
N VAL A 114 -4.38 -1.99 -5.55
CA VAL A 114 -5.12 -1.63 -4.33
C VAL A 114 -6.64 -1.70 -4.52
N ARG A 115 -7.14 -1.23 -5.67
CA ARG A 115 -8.57 -1.29 -6.02
C ARG A 115 -9.01 -2.73 -6.29
N GLU A 116 -8.22 -3.48 -7.04
CA GLU A 116 -8.54 -4.89 -7.34
C GLU A 116 -8.58 -5.75 -6.09
N PHE A 117 -7.64 -5.56 -5.15
CA PHE A 117 -7.61 -6.38 -3.95
C PHE A 117 -8.61 -5.91 -2.89
N CYS A 118 -8.43 -4.69 -2.38
CA CYS A 118 -9.20 -4.26 -1.20
C CYS A 118 -10.67 -3.97 -1.52
N HIS A 119 -10.95 -3.37 -2.68
CA HIS A 119 -12.31 -3.02 -3.07
C HIS A 119 -13.03 -4.16 -3.79
N ARG A 120 -12.41 -4.78 -4.81
CA ARG A 120 -13.11 -5.80 -5.60
C ARG A 120 -13.05 -7.20 -5.00
N ARG A 121 -11.90 -7.62 -4.47
CA ARG A 121 -11.71 -9.00 -3.98
C ARG A 121 -12.19 -9.19 -2.55
N LEU A 122 -11.74 -8.34 -1.64
CA LEU A 122 -12.11 -8.41 -0.23
C LEU A 122 -13.42 -7.67 0.09
N ASN A 123 -13.82 -6.70 -0.73
CA ASN A 123 -15.00 -5.86 -0.53
C ASN A 123 -15.04 -5.16 0.85
N ILE A 124 -13.86 -4.83 1.39
CA ILE A 124 -13.71 -4.10 2.65
C ILE A 124 -13.45 -2.61 2.40
N CYS A 125 -12.75 -2.25 1.31
CA CYS A 125 -12.59 -0.84 0.91
C CYS A 125 -13.75 -0.34 0.05
N THR A 126 -14.12 0.93 0.22
CA THR A 126 -15.01 1.65 -0.72
C THR A 126 -14.23 2.21 -1.91
N SER A 127 -14.95 2.63 -2.96
CA SER A 127 -14.34 3.30 -4.13
C SER A 127 -13.63 4.60 -3.75
N VAL A 128 -14.04 5.24 -2.66
CA VAL A 128 -13.43 6.46 -2.10
C VAL A 128 -12.11 6.13 -1.41
N ASP A 129 -12.04 5.02 -0.67
CA ASP A 129 -10.86 4.64 0.12
C ASP A 129 -9.67 4.23 -0.76
N VAL A 130 -9.94 3.80 -1.99
CA VAL A 130 -8.94 3.43 -3.01
C VAL A 130 -8.73 4.53 -4.05
N THR A 131 -9.15 5.77 -3.76
CA THR A 131 -8.87 6.91 -4.64
C THR A 131 -7.38 7.23 -4.59
N PRO A 132 -6.69 7.36 -5.74
CA PRO A 132 -5.29 7.74 -5.76
C PRO A 132 -5.07 9.11 -5.10
N PHE A 133 -4.08 9.19 -4.22
CA PHE A 133 -3.69 10.47 -3.62
C PHE A 133 -3.00 11.35 -4.67
N PRO A 134 -3.43 12.61 -4.88
CA PRO A 134 -2.97 13.42 -6.01
C PRO A 134 -1.47 13.71 -6.02
N ASP A 135 -0.82 13.74 -4.84
CA ASP A 135 0.62 14.00 -4.74
C ASP A 135 1.47 12.73 -5.05
N LEU A 136 0.87 11.53 -5.02
CA LEU A 136 1.56 10.25 -5.31
C LEU A 136 1.61 9.92 -6.81
N ILE A 137 0.92 10.69 -7.66
CA ILE A 137 0.86 10.44 -9.11
C ILE A 137 2.23 10.72 -9.78
N ASN A 138 3.14 11.44 -9.10
CA ASN A 138 4.45 11.83 -9.66
C ASN A 138 5.59 10.81 -9.47
N GLU A 139 5.40 9.73 -8.72
CA GLU A 139 6.41 8.66 -8.59
C GLU A 139 6.12 7.47 -9.49
N SER A 140 4.84 7.11 -9.69
CA SER A 140 4.45 6.02 -10.58
C SER A 140 4.60 6.39 -12.07
N ALA A 141 4.47 7.67 -12.42
CA ALA A 141 4.59 8.15 -13.80
C ALA A 141 6.05 8.22 -14.31
N ARG A 142 7.05 8.14 -13.43
CA ARG A 142 8.47 8.24 -13.81
C ARG A 142 9.14 6.91 -14.14
N HIS A 143 8.43 5.78 -14.09
CA HIS A 143 9.01 4.47 -14.41
C HIS A 143 8.45 3.79 -15.66
N PHE A 144 7.54 4.44 -16.40
CA PHE A 144 6.95 3.86 -17.62
C PHE A 144 7.10 4.71 -18.89
N ASP A 145 7.75 5.88 -18.80
CA ASP A 145 7.91 6.78 -19.96
C ASP A 145 9.32 6.75 -20.59
N GLU A 146 10.28 5.99 -20.04
CA GLU A 146 11.66 5.97 -20.57
C GLU A 146 11.97 4.77 -21.50
N SER A 147 10.95 4.13 -22.08
CA SER A 147 11.15 3.00 -23.01
C SER A 147 10.51 3.15 -24.39
N HIS A 148 10.07 4.35 -24.79
CA HIS A 148 9.53 4.52 -26.14
C HIS A 148 9.68 5.94 -26.73
N GLU A 149 10.91 6.42 -26.90
CA GLU A 149 11.21 7.25 -28.08
C GLU A 149 12.55 6.79 -28.68
N LEU A 150 12.44 6.18 -29.85
CA LEU A 150 13.50 5.70 -30.73
C LEU A 150 13.45 6.52 -32.01
#